data_AF-A0A060Z0G2-F1
#
_entry.id   AF-A0A060Z0G2-F1
#
_cell.length_a   1.000
_cell.length_b   1.000
_cell.length_c   1.000
_cell.angle_alpha   90.00
_cell.angle_beta   90.00
_cell.angle_gamma   90.00
#
_symmetry.space_group_name_H-M   'P 1'
#
loop_
_entity.id
_entity.type
_entity.pdbx_description
1 polymer ?
#
loop_
_entity_poly.entity_id
_entity_poly.type
_entity_poly.pdbx_seq_one_letter_code
_entity_poly.pdbx_strand_id
1 'polypeptide(L)'
;MENDDLILPKDFPKLKNDAFLRACHGQETNHVPVWCMRQAGRYLPEFREFRAGKDFFETCRSPAACCELTLQPLRRFPFDAAIIFSDILVIPQAMGMDVQMVAGKGPTFPEPLKEPEDLLLLQPKVDVNKELGYVFKAITLTRHKLDGKVPLIGFTGAPVRSHTHTHTHTHTHTHTHIYRERENYLLIIIL
;
A
#
# COMPACT_ATOMS: atom_id res chain seq x y z
N MET A 1 -2.55 2.02 29.54
CA MET A 1 -3.38 2.99 28.80
C MET A 1 -2.45 4.05 28.26
N GLU A 2 -1.77 3.75 27.16
CA GLU A 2 -0.97 4.75 26.45
C GLU A 2 -1.86 5.41 25.42
N ASN A 3 -1.78 6.74 25.35
CA ASN A 3 -2.55 7.59 24.46
C ASN A 3 -2.36 7.15 23.00
N ASP A 4 -3.32 6.38 22.48
CA ASP A 4 -3.62 6.30 21.04
C ASP A 4 -4.26 7.65 20.69
N ASP A 5 -3.46 8.72 20.73
CA ASP A 5 -3.81 10.01 20.14
C ASP A 5 -4.00 9.72 18.65
N LEU A 6 -5.26 9.40 18.31
CA LEU A 6 -5.71 9.10 16.96
C LEU A 6 -5.23 10.24 16.09
N ILE A 7 -4.19 9.98 15.30
CA ILE A 7 -3.74 10.89 14.27
C ILE A 7 -4.91 10.99 13.30
N LEU A 8 -5.70 12.06 13.45
CA LEU A 8 -6.88 12.30 12.63
C LEU A 8 -6.41 12.65 11.21
N PRO A 9 -7.16 12.27 10.16
CA PRO A 9 -6.81 12.59 8.77
C PRO A 9 -7.08 14.07 8.46
N LYS A 10 -6.39 14.96 9.17
CA LYS A 10 -6.51 16.41 9.10
C LYS A 10 -5.16 17.05 9.42
N ASP A 11 -5.02 18.33 9.10
CA ASP A 11 -3.85 19.13 9.48
C ASP A 11 -2.52 18.54 8.96
N PHE A 12 -2.55 17.98 7.74
CA PHE A 12 -1.36 17.42 7.11
C PHE A 12 -0.35 18.51 6.75
N PRO A 13 0.96 18.25 6.92
CA PRO A 13 2.00 19.17 6.48
C PRO A 13 1.87 19.50 4.99
N LYS A 14 2.05 20.79 4.64
CA LYS A 14 1.99 21.27 3.26
C LYS A 14 3.08 20.61 2.41
N LEU A 15 2.70 20.17 1.21
CA LEU A 15 3.61 19.52 0.27
C LEU A 15 4.72 20.48 -0.21
N LYS A 16 5.96 20.01 -0.16
CA LYS A 16 7.19 20.75 -0.51
C LYS A 16 7.69 20.37 -1.90
N ASN A 17 7.67 19.08 -2.26
CA ASN A 17 7.94 18.58 -3.61
C ASN A 17 6.67 17.97 -4.19
N ASP A 18 6.12 18.60 -5.23
CA ASP A 18 4.90 18.17 -5.94
C ASP A 18 5.18 17.69 -7.38
N ALA A 19 6.45 17.55 -7.77
CA ALA A 19 6.84 17.24 -9.15
C ALA A 19 6.17 15.98 -9.68
N PHE A 20 6.09 14.92 -8.86
CA PHE A 20 5.40 13.69 -9.22
C PHE A 20 3.91 13.91 -9.53
N LEU A 21 3.20 14.71 -8.72
CA LEU A 21 1.78 14.99 -8.94
C LEU A 21 1.55 15.82 -10.21
N ARG A 22 2.39 16.84 -10.42
CA ARG A 22 2.35 17.66 -11.64
C ARG A 22 2.58 16.81 -12.89
N ALA A 23 3.59 15.93 -12.87
CA ALA A 23 3.84 14.99 -13.96
C ALA A 23 2.65 14.04 -14.20
N CYS A 24 2.03 13.49 -13.15
CA CYS A 24 0.81 12.68 -13.28
C CYS A 24 -0.37 13.44 -13.91
N HIS A 25 -0.41 14.77 -13.75
CA HIS A 25 -1.40 15.64 -14.38
C HIS A 25 -0.99 16.15 -15.78
N GLY A 26 0.12 15.68 -16.34
CA GLY A 26 0.63 16.14 -17.63
C GLY A 26 1.14 17.58 -17.61
N GLN A 27 1.44 18.12 -16.43
CA GLN A 27 2.00 19.47 -16.26
C GLN A 27 3.52 19.44 -16.39
N GLU A 28 4.11 20.56 -16.81
CA GLU A 28 5.55 20.73 -16.89
C GLU A 28 6.19 20.64 -15.49
N THR A 29 7.39 20.06 -15.41
CA THR A 29 8.16 19.84 -14.19
C THR A 29 9.62 20.24 -14.38
N ASN A 30 10.29 20.66 -13.31
CA ASN A 30 11.68 21.14 -13.38
C ASN A 30 12.69 20.00 -13.60
N HIS A 31 12.27 18.77 -13.33
CA HIS A 31 13.01 17.53 -13.54
C HIS A 31 12.02 16.38 -13.71
N VAL A 32 12.46 15.26 -14.27
CA VAL A 32 11.63 14.05 -14.39
C VAL A 32 11.52 13.38 -13.01
N PRO A 33 10.32 13.30 -12.40
CA PRO A 33 10.17 12.73 -11.07
C PRO A 33 10.34 11.21 -11.09
N VAL A 34 11.03 10.65 -10.10
CA VAL A 34 11.34 9.22 -10.01
C VAL A 34 10.93 8.60 -8.68
N TRP A 35 10.36 7.41 -8.75
CA TRP A 35 10.12 6.50 -7.62
C TRP A 35 10.25 5.06 -8.14
N CYS A 36 10.35 4.08 -7.24
CA CYS A 36 10.50 2.69 -7.65
C CYS A 36 9.41 1.80 -7.03
N MET A 37 8.82 0.94 -7.86
CA MET A 37 8.02 -0.17 -7.34
C MET A 37 8.88 -1.03 -6.42
N ARG A 38 8.33 -1.39 -5.25
CA ARG A 38 9.04 -2.11 -4.18
C ARG A 38 10.28 -1.37 -3.64
N GLN A 39 10.30 -0.03 -3.65
CA GLN A 39 11.37 0.76 -3.03
C GLN A 39 11.57 0.44 -1.53
N ALA A 40 10.50 0.10 -0.81
CA ALA A 40 10.60 -0.51 0.51
C ALA A 40 10.66 -2.03 0.35
N GLY A 41 11.85 -2.62 0.37
CA GLY A 41 12.00 -4.04 0.07
C GLY A 41 13.31 -4.67 0.52
N ARG A 42 13.39 -6.00 0.31
CA ARG A 42 14.47 -6.89 0.78
C ARG A 42 15.88 -6.52 0.31
N TYR A 43 16.01 -5.68 -0.73
CA TYR A 43 17.31 -5.19 -1.19
C TYR A 43 17.96 -4.22 -0.17
N LEU A 44 17.16 -3.60 0.70
CA LEU A 44 17.64 -2.77 1.80
C LEU A 44 18.04 -3.66 3.01
N PRO A 45 19.27 -3.55 3.55
CA PRO A 45 19.67 -4.22 4.77
C PRO A 45 18.76 -3.92 5.97
N GLU A 46 18.43 -2.64 6.18
CA GLU A 46 17.55 -2.17 7.27
C GLU A 46 16.11 -2.68 7.15
N PHE A 47 15.64 -2.95 5.93
CA PHE A 47 14.34 -3.58 5.71
C PHE A 47 14.36 -5.02 6.21
N ARG A 48 15.43 -5.76 5.87
CA ARG A 48 15.60 -7.16 6.28
C ARG A 48 15.75 -7.27 7.79
N GLU A 49 16.52 -6.39 8.40
CA GLU A 49 16.70 -6.31 9.85
C GLU A 49 15.38 -5.99 10.55
N PHE A 50 14.65 -4.98 10.08
CA PHE A 50 13.38 -4.59 10.69
C PHE A 50 12.31 -5.69 10.60
N ARG A 51 12.31 -6.46 9.50
CA ARG A 51 11.37 -7.56 9.23
C ARG A 51 11.81 -8.89 9.86
N ALA A 52 13.04 -9.01 10.36
CA ALA A 52 13.54 -10.25 10.92
C ALA A 52 12.66 -10.70 12.10
N GLY A 53 12.17 -11.94 12.03
CA GLY A 53 11.32 -12.53 13.07
C GLY A 53 9.88 -12.04 13.14
N LYS A 54 9.41 -11.20 12.21
CA LYS A 54 8.02 -10.69 12.19
C LYS A 54 7.19 -11.32 11.08
N ASP A 55 5.95 -11.70 11.37
CA ASP A 55 5.03 -12.14 10.33
C ASP A 55 4.71 -11.00 9.34
N PHE A 56 4.50 -11.33 8.07
CA PHE A 56 4.26 -10.34 7.02
C PHE A 56 2.96 -9.57 7.23
N PHE A 57 1.86 -10.28 7.48
CA PHE A 57 0.55 -9.65 7.67
C PHE A 57 0.47 -8.93 9.01
N GLU A 58 1.13 -9.46 10.05
CA GLU A 58 1.31 -8.73 11.32
C GLU A 58 2.00 -7.38 11.11
N THR A 59 3.04 -7.35 10.27
CA THR A 59 3.73 -6.10 9.93
C THR A 59 2.82 -5.15 9.16
N CYS A 60 2.06 -5.65 8.16
CA CYS A 60 1.09 -4.84 7.42
C CYS A 60 -0.02 -4.27 8.33
N ARG A 61 -0.37 -4.96 9.43
CA ARG A 61 -1.37 -4.53 10.41
C ARG A 61 -0.84 -3.53 11.44
N SER A 62 0.47 -3.26 11.48
CA SER A 62 1.08 -2.30 12.39
C SER A 62 1.34 -0.95 11.69
N PRO A 63 0.56 0.11 11.99
CA PRO A 63 0.75 1.42 11.35
C PRO A 63 2.17 1.97 11.49
N ALA A 64 2.78 1.81 12.67
CA ALA A 64 4.14 2.27 12.94
C ALA A 64 5.18 1.50 12.12
N ALA A 65 5.01 0.19 11.95
CA ALA A 65 5.88 -0.63 11.13
C ALA A 65 5.78 -0.26 9.65
N CYS A 66 4.56 -0.12 9.12
CA CYS A 66 4.34 0.31 7.75
C CYS A 66 4.95 1.68 7.48
N CYS A 67 4.76 2.63 8.41
CA CYS A 67 5.35 3.95 8.32
C CYS A 67 6.88 3.89 8.27
N GLU A 68 7.51 3.16 9.19
CA GLU A 68 8.97 3.01 9.23
C GLU A 68 9.51 2.43 7.92
N LEU A 69 8.92 1.34 7.43
CA LEU A 69 9.33 0.69 6.19
C LEU A 69 9.15 1.60 4.96
N THR A 70 8.08 2.40 4.89
CA THR A 70 7.89 3.38 3.81
C THR A 70 8.96 4.48 3.82
N LEU A 71 9.43 4.89 5.00
CA LEU A 71 10.40 5.98 5.13
C LEU A 71 11.85 5.57 4.84
N GLN A 72 12.22 4.30 5.09
CA GLN A 72 13.57 3.78 4.84
C GLN A 72 14.18 4.18 3.48
N PRO A 73 13.54 3.93 2.32
CA PRO A 73 14.13 4.29 1.02
C PRO A 73 14.34 5.80 0.85
N LEU A 74 13.50 6.65 1.45
CA LEU A 74 13.59 8.11 1.36
C LEU A 74 14.74 8.70 2.19
N ARG A 75 15.35 7.89 3.06
CA ARG A 75 16.58 8.24 3.79
C ARG A 75 17.83 7.97 2.96
N ARG A 76 17.77 7.04 2.00
CA ARG A 76 18.88 6.68 1.11
C ARG A 76 18.86 7.41 -0.23
N PHE A 77 17.66 7.59 -0.79
CA PHE A 77 17.49 8.05 -2.16
C PHE A 77 16.56 9.27 -2.20
N PRO A 78 16.84 10.26 -3.07
CA PRO A 78 15.99 11.43 -3.24
C PRO A 78 14.80 11.11 -4.18
N PHE A 79 14.00 10.10 -3.84
CA PHE A 79 12.77 9.80 -4.60
C PHE A 79 11.77 10.95 -4.52
N ASP A 80 10.99 11.14 -5.58
CA ASP A 80 9.95 12.17 -5.72
C ASP A 80 8.57 11.73 -5.22
N ALA A 81 8.43 10.46 -4.80
CA ALA A 81 7.23 9.94 -4.19
C ALA A 81 7.56 8.84 -3.16
N ALA A 82 6.70 8.74 -2.15
CA ALA A 82 6.64 7.60 -1.25
C ALA A 82 5.48 6.69 -1.67
N ILE A 83 5.61 5.38 -1.51
CA ILE A 83 4.48 4.45 -1.62
C ILE A 83 4.28 3.75 -0.28
N ILE A 84 3.04 3.69 0.19
CA ILE A 84 2.72 3.08 1.49
C ILE A 84 3.15 1.62 1.49
N PHE A 85 3.73 1.14 2.59
CA PHE A 85 3.99 -0.27 2.77
C PHE A 85 2.67 -0.95 3.17
N SER A 86 2.15 -1.76 2.26
CA SER A 86 0.96 -2.60 2.43
C SER A 86 1.09 -3.78 1.47
N ASP A 87 0.04 -4.58 1.32
CA ASP A 87 -0.05 -5.65 0.33
C ASP A 87 -1.41 -5.61 -0.39
N ILE A 88 -1.46 -6.09 -1.64
CA ILE A 88 -2.72 -6.17 -2.40
C ILE A 88 -3.67 -7.25 -1.84
N LEU A 89 -3.13 -8.25 -1.15
CA LEU A 89 -3.88 -9.40 -0.63
C LEU A 89 -4.66 -9.09 0.66
N VAL A 90 -4.51 -7.88 1.21
CA VAL A 90 -5.33 -7.42 2.34
C VAL A 90 -6.81 -7.34 1.99
N ILE A 91 -7.15 -7.14 0.71
CA ILE A 91 -8.53 -7.08 0.23
C ILE A 91 -9.18 -8.48 0.25
N PRO A 92 -8.62 -9.52 -0.39
CA PRO A 92 -9.08 -10.90 -0.22
C PRO A 92 -9.21 -11.32 1.24
N GLN A 93 -8.27 -10.92 2.10
CA GLN A 93 -8.33 -11.20 3.53
C GLN A 93 -9.53 -10.52 4.21
N ALA A 94 -9.78 -9.24 3.91
CA ALA A 94 -10.96 -8.51 4.39
C ALA A 94 -12.27 -9.10 3.85
N MET A 95 -12.24 -9.73 2.68
CA MET A 95 -13.38 -10.46 2.11
C MET A 95 -13.58 -11.87 2.69
N GLY A 96 -12.74 -12.30 3.65
CA GLY A 96 -12.87 -13.57 4.36
C GLY A 96 -11.99 -14.71 3.86
N MET A 97 -11.10 -14.47 2.90
CA MET A 97 -10.16 -15.51 2.44
C MET A 97 -8.97 -15.65 3.40
N ASP A 98 -8.53 -16.89 3.66
CA ASP A 98 -7.28 -17.14 4.37
C ASP A 98 -6.08 -16.96 3.43
N VAL A 99 -5.10 -16.17 3.87
CA VAL A 99 -3.89 -15.87 3.12
C VAL A 99 -2.68 -16.09 4.01
N GLN A 100 -1.81 -16.98 3.59
CA GLN A 100 -0.62 -17.37 4.35
C GLN A 100 0.65 -16.98 3.59
N MET A 101 1.63 -16.42 4.30
CA MET A 101 2.93 -16.12 3.73
C MET A 101 3.88 -17.30 3.97
N VAL A 102 4.06 -18.16 2.97
CA VAL A 102 4.91 -19.35 3.10
C VAL A 102 6.35 -19.01 2.71
N ALA A 103 7.30 -19.32 3.60
CA ALA A 103 8.71 -19.05 3.38
C ALA A 103 9.20 -19.68 2.06
N GLY A 104 9.82 -18.87 1.19
CA GLY A 104 10.33 -19.29 -0.12
C GLY A 104 9.29 -19.51 -1.21
N LYS A 105 7.99 -19.60 -0.89
CA LYS A 105 6.90 -19.77 -1.86
C LYS A 105 6.08 -18.50 -2.10
N GLY A 106 6.09 -17.56 -1.14
CA GLY A 106 5.31 -16.33 -1.21
C GLY A 106 3.88 -16.52 -0.68
N PRO A 107 2.96 -15.61 -1.01
CA PRO A 107 1.59 -15.69 -0.53
C PRO A 107 0.87 -16.88 -1.14
N THR A 108 0.14 -17.63 -0.32
CA THR A 108 -0.62 -18.82 -0.70
C THR A 108 -2.01 -18.75 -0.09
N PHE A 109 -3.02 -19.11 -0.87
CA PHE A 109 -4.38 -19.37 -0.39
C PHE A 109 -4.52 -20.88 -0.18
N PRO A 110 -4.68 -21.36 1.08
CA PRO A 110 -4.88 -22.79 1.32
C PRO A 110 -6.14 -23.32 0.63
N GLU A 111 -7.22 -22.53 0.67
CA GLU A 111 -8.50 -22.82 0.03
C GLU A 111 -8.81 -21.73 -1.02
N PRO A 112 -8.29 -21.85 -2.25
CA PRO A 112 -8.59 -20.91 -3.32
C PRO A 112 -10.00 -21.13 -3.88
N LEU A 113 -10.62 -20.07 -4.39
CA LEU A 113 -11.88 -20.15 -5.12
C LEU A 113 -11.67 -20.90 -6.45
N LYS A 114 -12.47 -21.92 -6.71
CA LYS A 114 -12.37 -22.81 -7.87
C LYS A 114 -13.60 -22.72 -8.75
N GLU A 115 -14.79 -22.72 -8.13
CA GLU A 115 -16.07 -22.73 -8.83
C GLU A 115 -16.87 -21.44 -8.53
N PRO A 116 -17.83 -21.06 -9.39
CA PRO A 116 -18.67 -19.88 -9.16
C PRO A 116 -19.40 -19.87 -7.80
N GLU A 117 -19.74 -21.04 -7.27
CA GLU A 117 -20.39 -21.21 -5.98
C GLU A 117 -19.50 -20.80 -4.81
N ASP A 118 -18.18 -20.87 -4.96
CA ASP A 118 -17.22 -20.47 -3.92
C ASP A 118 -17.30 -18.96 -3.62
N LEU A 119 -17.87 -18.16 -4.53
CA LEU A 119 -18.15 -16.74 -4.28
C LEU A 119 -19.10 -16.53 -3.09
N LEU A 120 -19.90 -17.53 -2.72
CA LEU A 120 -20.75 -17.50 -1.53
C LEU A 120 -19.96 -17.58 -0.22
N LEU A 121 -18.69 -18.02 -0.27
CA LEU A 121 -17.79 -18.04 0.88
C LEU A 121 -17.23 -16.65 1.19
N LEU A 122 -17.27 -15.72 0.23
CA LEU A 122 -16.79 -14.35 0.41
C LEU A 122 -17.81 -13.52 1.18
N GLN A 123 -17.33 -12.57 1.97
CA GLN A 123 -18.18 -11.59 2.63
C GLN A 123 -18.77 -10.62 1.59
N PRO A 124 -20.10 -10.61 1.37
CA PRO A 124 -20.73 -9.76 0.35
C PRO A 124 -20.74 -8.28 0.74
N LYS A 125 -20.62 -7.98 2.04
CA LYS A 125 -20.52 -6.63 2.58
C LYS A 125 -19.38 -6.59 3.58
N VAL A 126 -18.31 -5.87 3.22
CA VAL A 126 -17.14 -5.64 4.08
C VAL A 126 -17.23 -4.24 4.66
N ASP A 127 -17.16 -4.12 5.98
CA ASP A 127 -16.93 -2.83 6.64
C ASP A 127 -15.46 -2.44 6.49
N VAL A 128 -15.16 -1.60 5.51
CA VAL A 128 -13.80 -1.18 5.16
C VAL A 128 -13.09 -0.50 6.33
N ASN A 129 -13.81 0.29 7.14
CA ASN A 129 -13.19 0.99 8.26
C ASN A 129 -12.78 0.01 9.36
N LYS A 130 -13.59 -1.03 9.57
CA LYS A 130 -13.28 -2.07 10.54
C LYS A 130 -12.16 -2.98 10.05
N GLU A 131 -12.27 -3.51 8.83
CA GLU A 131 -11.35 -4.54 8.33
C GLU A 131 -10.02 -3.96 7.84
N LEU A 132 -10.02 -2.76 7.23
CA LEU A 132 -8.83 -2.10 6.67
C LEU A 132 -8.44 -0.82 7.41
N GLY A 133 -9.02 -0.56 8.59
CA GLY A 133 -8.73 0.64 9.39
C GLY A 133 -7.25 0.81 9.73
N TYR A 134 -6.50 -0.30 9.88
CA TYR A 134 -5.06 -0.26 10.10
C TYR A 134 -4.29 0.34 8.91
N VAL A 135 -4.77 0.14 7.67
CA VAL A 135 -4.19 0.73 6.45
C VAL A 135 -4.38 2.25 6.48
N PHE A 136 -5.57 2.71 6.85
CA PHE A 136 -5.83 4.16 6.98
C PHE A 136 -4.98 4.79 8.07
N LYS A 137 -4.85 4.14 9.25
CA LYS A 137 -3.93 4.58 10.30
C LYS A 137 -2.48 4.66 9.80
N ALA A 138 -2.03 3.67 9.03
CA ALA A 138 -0.68 3.65 8.45
C ALA A 138 -0.45 4.79 7.46
N ILE A 139 -1.41 5.03 6.54
CA ILE A 139 -1.37 6.13 5.58
C ILE A 139 -1.30 7.47 6.31
N THR A 140 -2.19 7.70 7.28
CA THR A 140 -2.27 8.94 8.04
C THR A 140 -0.96 9.20 8.79
N LEU A 141 -0.48 8.23 9.57
CA LEU A 141 0.79 8.33 10.29
C LEU A 141 1.96 8.63 9.35
N THR A 142 2.04 7.90 8.23
CA THR A 142 3.10 8.09 7.23
C THR A 142 3.04 9.47 6.60
N ARG A 143 1.84 9.97 6.30
CA ARG A 143 1.66 11.31 5.73
C ARG A 143 2.13 12.41 6.68
N HIS A 144 1.87 12.30 7.98
CA HIS A 144 2.43 13.23 8.96
C HIS A 144 3.95 13.09 9.07
N LYS A 145 4.48 11.87 9.13
CA LYS A 145 5.94 11.64 9.26
C LYS A 145 6.75 12.02 8.03
N LEU A 146 6.13 12.04 6.85
CA LEU A 146 6.74 12.58 5.63
C LEU A 146 6.99 14.08 5.71
N ASP A 147 6.31 14.81 6.59
CA ASP A 147 6.43 16.26 6.77
C ASP A 147 6.38 17.04 5.44
N GLY A 148 5.47 16.60 4.56
CA GLY A 148 5.28 17.20 3.24
C GLY A 148 6.48 17.05 2.29
N LYS A 149 7.49 16.24 2.61
CA LYS A 149 8.70 16.09 1.78
C LYS A 149 8.37 15.69 0.34
N VAL A 150 7.51 14.69 0.16
CA VAL A 150 7.04 14.15 -1.12
C VAL A 150 5.60 13.63 -1.01
N PRO A 151 4.85 13.48 -2.12
CA PRO A 151 3.54 12.84 -2.10
C PRO A 151 3.62 11.39 -1.61
N LEU A 152 2.52 10.92 -1.01
CA LEU A 152 2.32 9.54 -0.61
C LEU A 152 1.35 8.87 -1.58
N ILE A 153 1.75 7.73 -2.12
CA ILE A 153 0.99 6.86 -3.01
C ILE A 153 0.32 5.77 -2.16
N GLY A 154 -1.00 5.70 -2.24
CA GLY A 154 -1.78 4.53 -1.85
C GLY A 154 -1.92 3.57 -3.04
N PHE A 155 -2.27 2.31 -2.80
CA PHE A 155 -2.49 1.37 -3.89
C PHE A 155 -3.49 0.28 -3.55
N THR A 156 -4.01 -0.37 -4.59
CA THR A 156 -4.88 -1.55 -4.53
C THR A 156 -4.58 -2.46 -5.71
N GLY A 157 -4.87 -3.76 -5.59
CA GLY A 157 -4.89 -4.65 -6.75
C GLY A 157 -6.11 -4.37 -7.63
N ALA A 158 -5.96 -4.49 -8.96
CA ALA A 158 -7.10 -4.43 -9.87
C ALA A 158 -8.03 -5.64 -9.67
N PRO A 159 -9.36 -5.47 -9.75
CA PRO A 159 -10.25 -6.60 -9.99
C PRO A 159 -9.93 -7.14 -11.38
N VAL A 160 -9.34 -8.33 -11.45
CA VAL A 160 -9.18 -9.05 -12.72
C VAL A 160 -10.57 -9.37 -13.25
N ARG A 161 -10.83 -9.06 -14.53
CA ARG A 161 -11.95 -9.69 -15.25
C ARG A 161 -11.71 -11.20 -15.15
N SER A 162 -12.70 -11.92 -14.64
CA SER A 162 -12.74 -13.38 -14.68
C SER A 162 -12.27 -13.85 -16.06
N HIS A 163 -11.46 -14.91 -16.10
CA HIS A 163 -10.78 -15.54 -17.26
C HIS A 163 -9.24 -15.42 -17.31
N THR A 164 -8.59 -14.76 -16.36
CA THR A 164 -7.13 -14.91 -16.24
C THR A 164 -6.70 -15.28 -14.82
N HIS A 165 -6.48 -16.59 -14.64
CA HIS A 165 -5.33 -17.18 -13.94
C HIS A 165 -5.57 -17.85 -12.56
N THR A 166 -6.22 -19.02 -12.58
CA THR A 166 -5.76 -20.21 -11.82
C THR A 166 -4.47 -20.82 -12.39
N HIS A 167 -3.90 -20.25 -13.46
CA HIS A 167 -2.60 -20.63 -14.00
C HIS A 167 -1.85 -19.40 -14.48
N THR A 168 -0.54 -19.36 -14.22
CA THR A 168 0.50 -18.45 -14.74
C THR A 168 0.73 -17.09 -14.06
N HIS A 169 1.98 -16.87 -13.68
CA HIS A 169 2.56 -15.61 -13.22
C HIS A 169 2.79 -14.68 -14.42
N THR A 170 1.86 -13.78 -14.76
CA THR A 170 2.16 -12.56 -15.54
C THR A 170 0.93 -11.67 -15.67
N HIS A 171 0.88 -10.57 -14.93
CA HIS A 171 0.12 -9.38 -15.34
C HIS A 171 0.91 -8.12 -14.97
N THR A 172 1.20 -7.31 -15.99
CA THR A 172 2.00 -6.08 -15.91
C THR A 172 1.18 -4.92 -16.50
N HIS A 173 0.05 -4.56 -15.88
CA HIS A 173 -0.72 -3.38 -16.28
C HIS A 173 -1.10 -2.56 -15.05
N THR A 174 -0.20 -1.63 -14.69
CA THR A 174 -0.46 -0.61 -13.68
C THR A 174 -1.35 0.48 -14.25
N HIS A 175 -2.54 0.67 -13.68
CA HIS A 175 -3.46 1.78 -14.00
C HIS A 175 -3.43 2.82 -12.88
N THR A 176 -3.07 4.07 -13.18
CA THR A 176 -3.07 5.15 -12.19
C THR A 176 -4.44 5.83 -12.15
N HIS A 177 -5.14 5.78 -11.02
CA HIS A 177 -6.42 6.47 -10.81
C HIS A 177 -6.29 7.54 -9.74
N ILE A 178 -6.37 8.82 -10.14
CA ILE A 178 -6.24 9.94 -9.20
C ILE A 178 -7.59 10.19 -8.53
N TYR A 179 -7.74 9.81 -7.25
CA TYR A 179 -8.89 10.21 -6.45
C TYR A 179 -8.64 11.59 -5.84
N ARG A 180 -9.56 12.53 -6.03
CA ARG A 180 -9.46 13.91 -5.53
C ARG A 180 -10.50 14.14 -4.44
N GLU A 181 -10.12 13.97 -3.17
CA GLU A 181 -10.80 14.68 -2.08
C GLU A 181 -10.00 15.91 -1.71
N ARG A 182 -10.72 17.03 -1.54
CA ARG A 182 -10.22 18.40 -1.40
C ARG A 182 -8.98 18.46 -0.49
N GLU A 183 -7.87 18.93 -1.06
CA GLU A 183 -6.57 19.22 -0.42
C GLU A 183 -5.74 18.05 0.15
N ASN A 184 -6.22 16.81 0.07
CA ASN A 184 -5.48 15.64 0.54
C ASN A 184 -4.84 14.86 -0.63
N TYR A 185 -3.55 15.11 -0.88
CA TYR A 185 -2.80 14.51 -2.00
C TYR A 185 -2.44 13.03 -1.75
N LEU A 186 -3.43 12.14 -1.75
CA LEU A 186 -3.22 10.70 -1.82
C LEU A 186 -3.50 10.24 -3.25
N LEU A 187 -2.46 9.83 -3.97
CA LEU A 187 -2.63 9.21 -5.29
C LEU A 187 -2.86 7.70 -5.09
N ILE A 188 -3.92 7.13 -5.66
CA ILE A 188 -4.15 5.68 -5.63
C ILE A 188 -3.65 5.08 -6.96
N ILE A 189 -2.67 4.20 -6.88
CA ILE A 189 -2.24 3.39 -8.02
C ILE A 189 -2.95 2.03 -7.95
N ILE A 190 -3.61 1.64 -9.03
CA ILE A 190 -4.14 0.29 -9.18
C ILE A 190 -3.06 -0.54 -9.88
N LEU A 191 -2.52 -1.54 -9.18
CA LEU A 191 -1.49 -2.46 -9.69
C LEU A 191 -2.11 -3.68 -10.37
#